data_AF-A0A645F385-F1
#
_entry.id   AF-A0A645F385-F1
#
_cell.length_a   1.000
_cell.length_b   1.000
_cell.length_c   1.000
_cell.angle_alpha   90.00
_cell.angle_beta   90.00
_cell.angle_gamma   90.00
#
_symmetry.space_group_name_H-M   'P 1'
#
loop_
_entity.id
_entity.type
_entity.pdbx_description
1 polymer ?
#
loop_
_entity_poly.entity_id
_entity_poly.type
_entity_poly.pdbx_seq_one_letter_code
_entity_poly.pdbx_strand_id
1 'polypeptide(L)'
;MVEKKLAAYGVTVVQRVYTGDERADIVSAIENARKAGVDLILCTGGMSVDPDDNTPGAIRESGPRIVSYGAPVLPGAMFLLGYFEDGLPILGLPGCVMYAGATVFDLLLPRILANVPITRADIAAMGNGGLCLGCKPCRYPICPFGK
;
A
#
# COMPACT_ATOMS: atom_id res chain seq x y z
N MET A 1 3.32 13.15 -0.55
CA MET A 1 4.45 12.42 0.09
C MET A 1 4.69 11.06 -0.54
N VAL A 2 3.65 10.27 -0.83
CA VAL A 2 3.74 8.99 -1.57
C VAL A 2 4.52 9.14 -2.88
N GLU A 3 4.23 10.18 -3.67
CA GLU A 3 5.00 10.49 -4.89
C GLU A 3 6.49 10.69 -4.67
N LYS A 4 6.91 11.30 -3.56
CA LYS A 4 8.34 11.47 -3.25
C LYS A 4 8.98 10.12 -2.93
N LYS A 5 8.26 9.23 -2.24
CA LYS A 5 8.71 7.85 -1.98
C LYS A 5 8.85 7.07 -3.29
N LEU A 6 7.88 7.19 -4.20
CA LEU A 6 7.92 6.58 -5.53
C LEU A 6 9.07 7.12 -6.41
N ALA A 7 9.24 8.45 -6.44
CA ALA A 7 10.27 9.11 -7.22
C ALA A 7 11.68 8.70 -6.79
N ALA A 8 11.89 8.36 -5.51
CA ALA A 8 13.17 7.85 -5.01
C ALA A 8 13.56 6.49 -5.65
N TYR A 9 12.61 5.76 -6.21
CA TYR A 9 12.82 4.52 -6.98
C TYR A 9 12.67 4.73 -8.50
N GLY A 10 12.62 5.97 -8.97
CA GLY A 10 12.41 6.28 -10.40
C GLY A 10 10.99 6.00 -10.91
N VAL A 11 10.03 5.77 -10.00
CA VAL A 11 8.63 5.49 -10.38
C VAL A 11 7.90 6.79 -10.69
N THR A 12 7.27 6.85 -11.86
CA THR A 12 6.48 8.01 -12.31
C THR A 12 4.99 7.78 -12.07
N VAL A 13 4.30 8.78 -11.54
CA VAL A 13 2.84 8.73 -11.38
C VAL A 13 2.18 9.22 -12.66
N VAL A 14 1.56 8.30 -13.40
CA VAL A 14 0.92 8.58 -14.70
C VAL A 14 -0.55 8.99 -14.60
N GLN A 15 -1.23 8.63 -13.50
CA GLN A 15 -2.62 8.99 -13.23
C GLN A 15 -2.82 9.30 -11.74
N ARG A 16 -3.72 10.25 -11.47
CA ARG A 16 -4.26 10.54 -10.14
C ARG A 16 -5.75 10.77 -10.30
N VAL A 17 -6.53 10.04 -9.52
CA VAL A 17 -7.99 10.12 -9.53
C VAL A 17 -8.44 10.35 -8.11
N TYR A 18 -9.27 11.38 -7.92
CA TYR A 18 -10.01 11.59 -6.69
C TYR A 18 -11.41 11.03 -6.93
N THR A 19 -11.78 10.01 -6.19
CA THR A 19 -13.09 9.37 -6.27
C THR A 19 -14.04 9.98 -5.25
N GLY A 20 -15.35 9.71 -5.41
CA GLY A 20 -16.27 9.81 -4.28
C GLY A 20 -15.98 8.73 -3.22
N ASP A 21 -16.67 8.81 -2.09
CA ASP A 21 -16.58 7.84 -0.99
C ASP A 21 -17.44 6.58 -1.23
N GLU A 22 -18.19 6.55 -2.33
CA GLU A 22 -18.99 5.39 -2.72
C GLU A 22 -18.10 4.28 -3.29
N ARG A 23 -18.36 3.05 -2.85
CA ARG A 23 -17.56 1.88 -3.26
C ARG A 23 -17.47 1.71 -4.77
N ALA A 24 -18.58 1.94 -5.47
CA ALA A 24 -18.66 1.78 -6.93
C ALA A 24 -17.74 2.76 -7.68
N ASP A 25 -17.53 3.97 -7.15
CA ASP A 25 -16.64 4.97 -7.75
C ASP A 25 -15.18 4.51 -7.66
N ILE A 26 -14.79 3.95 -6.51
CA ILE A 26 -13.45 3.43 -6.27
C ILE A 26 -13.17 2.22 -7.18
N VAL A 27 -14.12 1.28 -7.29
CA VAL A 27 -14.01 0.13 -8.20
C VAL A 27 -13.83 0.60 -9.64
N SER A 28 -14.66 1.53 -10.10
CA SER A 28 -14.57 2.08 -11.45
C SER A 28 -13.23 2.75 -11.72
N ALA A 29 -12.69 3.50 -10.74
CA ALA A 29 -11.37 4.12 -10.86
C ALA A 29 -10.23 3.09 -10.94
N ILE A 30 -10.29 2.02 -10.15
CA ILE A 30 -9.32 0.91 -10.21
C ILE A 30 -9.36 0.25 -11.58
N GLU A 31 -10.55 -0.06 -12.11
CA GLU A 31 -10.69 -0.66 -13.44
C GLU A 31 -10.13 0.24 -14.56
N ASN A 32 -10.39 1.55 -14.47
CA ASN A 32 -9.86 2.51 -15.45
C ASN A 32 -8.33 2.59 -15.39
N ALA A 33 -7.75 2.58 -14.19
CA ALA A 33 -6.29 2.53 -14.02
C ALA A 33 -5.70 1.24 -14.61
N ARG A 34 -6.36 0.09 -14.43
CA ARG A 34 -5.95 -1.18 -15.05
C ARG A 34 -5.97 -1.11 -16.58
N LYS A 35 -7.06 -0.58 -17.16
CA LYS A 35 -7.19 -0.41 -18.62
C LYS A 35 -6.13 0.54 -19.21
N ALA A 36 -5.59 1.45 -18.40
CA ALA A 36 -4.49 2.32 -18.79
C ALA A 36 -3.12 1.63 -18.81
N GLY A 37 -3.01 0.37 -18.36
CA GLY A 37 -1.78 -0.42 -18.42
C GLY A 37 -0.70 0.04 -17.45
N VAL A 38 -1.08 0.42 -16.22
CA VAL A 38 -0.13 0.81 -15.17
C VAL A 38 0.54 -0.42 -14.54
N ASP A 39 1.76 -0.25 -14.01
CA ASP A 39 2.52 -1.32 -13.34
C ASP A 39 2.21 -1.46 -11.84
N LEU A 40 1.53 -0.48 -11.25
CA LEU A 40 1.25 -0.40 -9.82
C LEU A 40 0.02 0.46 -9.56
N ILE A 41 -0.93 -0.05 -8.76
CA ILE A 41 -2.08 0.73 -8.30
C ILE A 41 -1.94 0.99 -6.80
N LEU A 42 -2.06 2.27 -6.41
CA LEU A 42 -2.06 2.71 -5.01
C LEU A 42 -3.39 3.38 -4.70
N CYS A 43 -4.11 2.84 -3.71
CA CYS A 43 -5.30 3.44 -3.14
C CYS A 43 -4.96 4.04 -1.78
N THR A 44 -5.44 5.25 -1.50
CA THR A 44 -5.18 5.95 -0.23
C THR A 44 -6.47 6.57 0.28
N GLY A 45 -6.63 6.64 1.61
CA GLY A 45 -7.88 7.10 2.22
C GLY A 45 -8.90 5.97 2.36
N GLY A 46 -9.78 6.06 3.36
CA GLY A 46 -10.81 5.06 3.62
C GLY A 46 -10.29 3.64 3.87
N MET A 47 -9.14 3.48 4.54
CA MET A 47 -8.40 2.21 4.71
C MET A 47 -8.49 1.60 6.11
N SER A 48 -9.14 2.27 7.05
CA SER A 48 -9.37 1.86 8.44
C SER A 48 -10.45 0.77 8.54
N VAL A 49 -10.89 0.51 9.76
CA VAL A 49 -11.97 -0.43 10.10
C VAL A 49 -13.33 0.26 10.26
N ASP A 50 -13.40 1.55 9.94
CA ASP A 50 -14.61 2.35 10.09
C ASP A 50 -15.69 1.89 9.08
N PRO A 51 -16.99 1.91 9.43
CA PRO A 51 -18.04 1.35 8.57
C PRO A 51 -18.19 2.03 7.19
N ASP A 52 -17.77 3.28 7.10
CA ASP A 52 -17.74 4.13 5.92
C ASP A 52 -16.47 3.96 5.07
N ASP A 53 -15.48 3.22 5.56
CA ASP A 53 -14.22 2.98 4.86
C ASP A 53 -14.38 1.93 3.75
N ASN A 54 -14.70 2.44 2.55
CA ASN A 54 -15.01 1.62 1.39
C ASN A 54 -13.79 1.14 0.59
N THR A 55 -12.58 1.67 0.82
CA THR A 55 -11.41 1.36 -0.01
C THR A 55 -10.99 -0.11 0.05
N PRO A 56 -10.86 -0.77 1.23
CA PRO A 56 -10.58 -2.20 1.28
C PRO A 56 -11.67 -3.06 0.63
N GLY A 57 -12.93 -2.61 0.69
CA GLY A 57 -14.06 -3.27 0.04
C GLY A 57 -13.96 -3.18 -1.48
N ALA A 58 -13.76 -1.97 -2.00
CA ALA A 58 -13.59 -1.72 -3.43
C ALA A 58 -12.37 -2.44 -4.02
N ILE A 59 -11.24 -2.47 -3.30
CA ILE A 59 -10.07 -3.24 -3.76
C ILE A 59 -10.43 -4.72 -3.90
N ARG A 60 -11.11 -5.32 -2.92
CA ARG A 60 -11.55 -6.73 -3.03
C ARG A 60 -12.50 -6.95 -4.19
N GLU A 61 -13.45 -6.05 -4.37
CA GLU A 61 -14.47 -6.12 -5.42
C GLU A 61 -13.87 -5.99 -6.82
N SER A 62 -12.77 -5.23 -6.98
CA SER A 62 -12.08 -5.07 -8.26
C SER A 62 -11.41 -6.34 -8.81
N GLY A 63 -11.37 -7.43 -8.02
CA GLY A 63 -10.92 -8.77 -8.43
C GLY A 63 -9.46 -9.20 -8.17
N PRO A 64 -8.61 -8.49 -7.40
CA PRO A 64 -7.28 -9.00 -7.06
C PRO A 64 -7.38 -10.10 -6.01
N ARG A 65 -6.46 -11.06 -6.05
CA ARG A 65 -6.22 -11.99 -4.94
C ARG A 65 -5.55 -11.23 -3.81
N ILE A 66 -6.26 -11.06 -2.70
CA ILE A 66 -5.72 -10.39 -1.51
C ILE A 66 -4.67 -11.28 -0.84
N VAL A 67 -3.48 -10.72 -0.61
CA VAL A 67 -2.41 -11.35 0.17
C VAL A 67 -2.60 -11.08 1.65
N SER A 68 -2.82 -9.82 1.99
CA SER A 68 -3.10 -9.41 3.35
C SER A 68 -3.93 -8.14 3.36
N TYR A 69 -4.85 -8.07 4.33
CA TYR A 69 -5.41 -6.83 4.84
C TYR A 69 -5.05 -6.77 6.30
N GLY A 70 -4.18 -5.84 6.66
CA GLY A 70 -3.47 -5.84 7.92
C GLY A 70 -2.00 -6.20 7.75
N ALA A 71 -1.15 -5.53 8.50
CA ALA A 71 0.26 -5.90 8.70
C ALA A 71 0.62 -5.73 10.18
N PRO A 72 1.43 -6.63 10.78
CA PRO A 72 1.91 -6.48 12.15
C PRO A 72 3.05 -5.44 12.21
N VAL A 73 2.82 -4.26 11.62
CA VAL A 73 3.80 -3.19 11.45
C VAL A 73 3.15 -1.86 11.81
N LEU A 74 3.86 -1.03 12.58
CA LEU A 74 3.40 0.29 13.00
C LEU A 74 4.50 1.32 12.72
N PRO A 75 4.23 2.40 11.94
CA PRO A 75 2.97 2.75 11.28
C PRO A 75 2.62 1.90 10.06
N GLY A 76 1.32 1.72 9.83
CA GLY A 76 0.80 1.03 8.64
C GLY A 76 -0.05 -0.20 8.93
N ALA A 77 -0.60 -0.35 10.13
CA ALA A 77 -1.29 -1.57 10.55
C ALA A 77 -2.39 -2.00 9.59
N MET A 78 -3.16 -1.07 8.98
CA MET A 78 -4.23 -1.36 8.02
C MET A 78 -3.78 -1.32 6.55
N PHE A 79 -2.54 -1.73 6.28
CA PHE A 79 -2.04 -1.89 4.93
C PHE A 79 -2.70 -3.07 4.22
N LEU A 80 -3.00 -2.90 2.93
CA LEU A 80 -3.54 -3.95 2.09
C LEU A 80 -2.61 -4.20 0.91
N LEU A 81 -2.38 -5.47 0.59
CA LEU A 81 -1.71 -5.90 -0.64
C LEU A 81 -2.54 -6.97 -1.33
N GLY A 82 -2.77 -6.78 -2.63
CA GLY A 82 -3.32 -7.78 -3.52
C GLY A 82 -2.58 -7.80 -4.86
N TYR A 83 -2.78 -8.88 -5.61
CA TYR A 83 -2.29 -9.02 -6.97
C TYR A 83 -3.43 -9.45 -7.87
N PHE A 84 -3.57 -8.81 -9.03
CA PHE A 84 -4.44 -9.31 -10.10
C PHE A 84 -3.85 -10.58 -10.73
N GLU A 85 -4.66 -11.27 -11.55
CA GLU A 85 -4.26 -12.52 -12.22
C GLU A 85 -3.03 -12.34 -13.12
N ASP A 86 -2.93 -11.18 -13.78
CA ASP A 86 -1.79 -10.76 -14.61
C ASP A 86 -0.54 -10.38 -13.80
N GLY A 87 -0.61 -10.42 -12.47
CA GLY A 87 0.49 -10.07 -11.57
C GLY A 87 0.53 -8.60 -11.16
N LEU A 88 -0.36 -7.74 -11.67
CA LEU A 88 -0.39 -6.32 -11.31
C LEU A 88 -0.64 -6.13 -9.80
N PRO A 89 0.29 -5.50 -9.06
CA PRO A 89 0.08 -5.20 -7.64
C PRO A 89 -0.90 -4.05 -7.43
N ILE A 90 -1.77 -4.22 -6.43
CA ILE A 90 -2.63 -3.16 -5.88
C ILE A 90 -2.46 -3.07 -4.37
N LEU A 91 -2.24 -1.85 -3.89
CA LEU A 91 -1.98 -1.58 -2.48
C LEU A 91 -2.99 -0.59 -1.92
N GLY A 92 -3.49 -0.88 -0.72
CA GLY A 92 -4.24 0.07 0.09
C GLY A 92 -3.32 0.65 1.16
N LEU A 93 -3.15 1.98 1.16
CA LEU A 93 -2.22 2.68 2.05
C LEU A 93 -2.99 3.46 3.13
N PRO A 94 -2.79 3.15 4.42
CA PRO A 94 -3.40 3.92 5.50
C PRO A 94 -2.83 5.34 5.58
N GLY A 95 -3.60 6.29 6.12
CA GLY A 95 -3.27 7.72 6.12
C GLY A 95 -1.91 8.08 6.75
N CYS A 96 -1.38 7.22 7.63
CA CYS A 96 -0.02 7.37 8.17
C CYS A 96 1.10 7.46 7.12
N VAL A 97 0.89 6.92 5.92
CA VAL A 97 1.84 7.03 4.81
C VAL A 97 2.09 8.48 4.38
N MET A 98 1.20 9.42 4.75
CA MET A 98 1.30 10.83 4.39
C MET A 98 2.15 11.67 5.34
N TYR A 99 2.38 11.21 6.58
CA TYR A 99 3.11 11.99 7.59
C TYR A 99 4.23 11.22 8.31
N ALA A 100 4.21 9.88 8.32
CA ALA A 100 5.27 9.09 8.93
C ALA A 100 6.51 9.01 8.02
N GLY A 101 7.70 9.13 8.62
CA GLY A 101 8.96 9.04 7.88
C GLY A 101 9.12 7.69 7.15
N ALA A 102 8.81 6.59 7.83
CA ALA A 102 8.77 5.25 7.27
C ALA A 102 7.54 4.48 7.78
N THR A 103 6.94 3.68 6.91
CA THR A 103 5.80 2.79 7.20
C THR A 103 6.03 1.41 6.58
N VAL A 104 5.09 0.49 6.77
CA VAL A 104 5.09 -0.81 6.06
C VAL A 104 5.20 -0.66 4.54
N PHE A 105 4.69 0.43 3.96
CA PHE A 105 4.82 0.71 2.53
C PHE A 105 6.29 0.80 2.12
N ASP A 106 7.12 1.50 2.91
CA ASP A 106 8.55 1.65 2.63
C ASP A 106 9.33 0.35 2.74
N LEU A 107 8.86 -0.59 3.57
CA LEU A 107 9.47 -1.90 3.76
C LEU A 107 9.16 -2.85 2.59
N LEU A 108 7.95 -2.79 2.05
CA LEU A 108 7.47 -3.70 1.01
C LEU A 108 7.67 -3.18 -0.41
N LEU A 109 7.67 -1.85 -0.61
CA LEU A 109 7.77 -1.23 -1.93
C LEU A 109 8.96 -1.74 -2.77
N PRO A 110 10.20 -1.88 -2.25
CA PRO A 110 11.32 -2.37 -3.06
C PRO A 110 11.08 -3.76 -3.66
N ARG A 111 10.49 -4.68 -2.89
CA ARG A 111 10.16 -6.03 -3.35
C ARG A 111 9.07 -6.01 -4.41
N ILE A 112 8.04 -5.17 -4.21
CA ILE A 112 6.93 -5.00 -5.16
C ILE A 112 7.45 -4.47 -6.50
N LEU A 113 8.26 -3.40 -6.48
CA LEU A 113 8.85 -2.83 -7.69
C LEU A 113 9.81 -3.78 -8.41
N ALA A 114 10.44 -4.70 -7.66
CA ALA A 114 11.29 -5.74 -8.22
C ALA A 114 10.53 -6.98 -8.72
N ASN A 115 9.18 -6.95 -8.72
CA ASN A 115 8.32 -8.09 -9.04
C ASN A 115 8.63 -9.35 -8.21
N VAL A 116 9.13 -9.17 -6.98
CA VAL A 116 9.36 -10.25 -6.03
C VAL A 116 8.04 -10.51 -5.30
N PRO A 117 7.40 -11.68 -5.49
CA PRO A 117 6.12 -11.96 -4.85
C PRO A 117 6.23 -11.88 -3.33
N ILE A 118 5.22 -11.26 -2.72
CA ILE A 118 5.06 -11.17 -1.26
C ILE A 118 3.90 -12.07 -0.88
N THR A 119 4.16 -12.98 0.05
CA THR A 119 3.16 -13.88 0.62
C THR A 119 2.60 -13.32 1.93
N ARG A 120 1.52 -13.92 2.41
CA ARG A 120 1.00 -13.61 3.75
C ARG A 120 2.01 -13.93 4.85
N ALA A 121 2.83 -14.98 4.66
CA ALA A 121 3.86 -15.38 5.62
C ALA A 121 4.98 -14.32 5.71
N ASP A 122 5.38 -13.74 4.57
CA ASP A 122 6.33 -12.62 4.53
C ASP A 122 5.83 -11.45 5.39
N ILE A 123 4.56 -11.06 5.24
CA ILE A 123 3.97 -9.95 5.99
C ILE A 123 3.86 -10.30 7.48
N ALA A 124 3.46 -11.53 7.81
CA ALA A 124 3.35 -11.99 9.20
C ALA A 124 4.71 -11.97 9.93
N ALA A 125 5.79 -12.33 9.24
CA ALA A 125 7.14 -12.34 9.80
C ALA A 125 7.62 -10.94 10.25
N MET A 126 7.05 -9.87 9.68
CA MET A 126 7.39 -8.48 10.04
C MET A 126 6.91 -8.08 11.44
N GLY A 127 6.18 -8.94 12.15
CA GLY A 127 5.76 -8.68 13.54
C GLY A 127 6.94 -8.53 14.49
N ASN A 128 8.07 -9.18 14.19
CA ASN A 128 9.34 -8.88 14.85
C ASN A 128 10.04 -7.73 14.10
N GLY A 129 10.42 -6.67 14.81
CA GLY A 129 11.05 -5.49 14.20
C GLY A 129 10.10 -4.52 13.49
N GLY A 130 8.80 -4.84 13.39
CA GLY A 130 7.78 -4.03 12.73
C GLY A 130 7.36 -2.75 13.47
N LEU A 131 7.99 -2.39 14.59
CA LEU A 131 7.68 -1.16 15.32
C LEU A 131 8.68 -0.05 14.99
N CYS A 132 8.22 1.01 14.32
CA CYS A 132 9.02 2.21 14.09
C CYS A 132 8.99 3.09 15.35
N LEU A 133 10.18 3.50 15.82
CA LEU A 133 10.34 4.30 17.04
C LEU A 133 10.10 5.81 16.84
N GLY A 134 9.76 6.26 15.64
CA GLY A 134 9.40 7.67 15.37
C GLY A 134 10.53 8.68 15.63
N CYS A 135 11.80 8.27 15.49
CA CYS A 135 12.97 9.10 15.81
C CYS A 135 12.99 10.44 15.05
N LYS A 136 13.52 11.48 15.70
CA LYS A 136 13.76 12.82 15.12
C LYS A 136 15.26 13.16 15.27
N PRO A 137 16.04 13.28 14.17
CA PRO A 137 15.66 13.06 12.76
C PRO A 137 15.37 11.58 12.44
N CYS A 138 14.63 11.33 11.35
CA CYS A 138 14.38 9.98 10.86
C CYS A 138 15.68 9.35 10.36
N ARG A 139 15.91 8.07 10.71
CA ARG A 139 17.14 7.32 10.37
C ARG A 139 16.88 6.08 9.51
N TYR A 140 15.65 5.89 9.03
CA TYR A 140 15.34 4.81 8.09
C TYR A 140 16.15 5.03 6.78
N PRO A 141 16.75 4.00 6.17
CA PRO A 141 16.67 2.56 6.48
C PRO A 141 17.79 2.01 7.38
N ILE A 142 18.60 2.88 8.01
CA ILE A 142 19.75 2.49 8.83
C ILE A 142 19.31 1.99 10.22
N CYS A 143 18.09 2.30 10.66
CA CYS A 143 17.55 1.86 11.94
C CYS A 143 17.08 0.37 11.96
N PRO A 144 16.67 -0.17 13.12
CA PRO A 144 16.15 -1.54 13.25
C PRO A 144 14.75 -1.78 12.67
N PHE A 145 14.05 -0.74 12.19
CA PHE A 145 12.68 -0.90 11.69
C PHE A 145 12.63 -1.84 10.49
N GLY A 146 11.83 -2.91 10.60
CA GLY A 146 11.68 -3.96 9.59
C GLY A 146 12.81 -5.00 9.55
N LYS A 147 13.62 -5.12 10.61
CA LYS A 147 14.73 -6.08 10.75
C LYS A 147 14.56 -6.98 11.97
#